data_AF-A0A4Q4XNM7-F1
#
_entry.id   AF-A0A4Q4XNM7-F1
#
_cell.length_a   1.000
_cell.length_b   1.000
_cell.length_c   1.000
_cell.angle_alpha   90.00
_cell.angle_beta   90.00
_cell.angle_gamma   90.00
#
_symmetry.space_group_name_H-M   'P 1'
#
loop_
_entity.id
_entity.type
_entity.pdbx_description
1 polymer ?
#
loop_
_entity_poly.entity_id
_entity_poly.type
_entity_poly.pdbx_seq_one_letter_code
_entity_poly.pdbx_strand_id
1 'polypeptide(L)'
;MAGSKGKVCLAYSGGLDTSTILAWLLEQGYEVVAFLADVGQDEDFGEVEKKALQIGAQKMIIAGLKREFVEDLLWKAVGCNAIYEDQYLLGTSLARPVIVRGMMKAAEEEGCDFVSHGCTGKGNDQVRFELGFYTINPAIKVIAPWRDPTFFNRFRGRNDLLDYAAEKGIPVTSTKAKPYSME
;
A
#
# COMPACT_ATOMS: atom_id res chain seq x y z
N MET A 1 3.56 2.64 30.06
CA MET A 1 3.21 2.30 28.67
C MET A 1 4.26 2.96 27.79
N ALA A 2 4.98 2.19 26.96
CA ALA A 2 5.91 2.81 26.01
C ALA A 2 5.08 3.69 25.06
N GLY A 3 5.47 4.96 24.91
CA GLY A 3 4.78 5.89 24.02
C GLY A 3 4.79 5.40 22.58
N SER A 4 3.79 5.83 21.80
CA SER A 4 3.70 5.58 20.36
C SER A 4 5.01 5.99 19.66
N LYS A 5 5.50 5.18 18.72
CA LYS A 5 6.67 5.51 17.87
C LYS A 5 6.33 6.55 16.78
N GLY A 6 5.09 7.00 16.71
CA GLY A 6 4.56 7.92 15.71
C GLY A 6 3.46 7.28 14.89
N LYS A 7 2.86 8.08 14.01
CA LYS A 7 1.73 7.65 13.18
C LYS A 7 2.18 7.36 11.74
N VAL A 8 1.76 6.21 11.21
CA VAL A 8 2.09 5.71 9.87
C VAL A 8 0.84 5.70 9.00
N CYS A 9 0.91 6.28 7.79
CA CYS A 9 -0.05 6.01 6.73
C CYS A 9 0.43 4.79 5.92
N LEU A 10 -0.32 3.68 5.91
CA LEU A 10 0.01 2.46 5.19
C LEU A 10 -0.84 2.33 3.92
N ALA A 11 -0.20 2.19 2.75
CA ALA A 11 -0.87 1.74 1.54
C ALA A 11 -1.35 0.29 1.74
N TYR A 12 -2.66 0.11 1.90
CA TYR A 12 -3.30 -1.11 2.35
C TYR A 12 -4.29 -1.64 1.31
N SER A 13 -3.99 -2.80 0.73
CA SER A 13 -4.83 -3.45 -0.30
C SER A 13 -5.72 -4.57 0.24
N GLY A 14 -5.77 -4.79 1.56
CA GLY A 14 -6.48 -5.97 2.11
C GLY A 14 -5.81 -7.32 1.84
N GLY A 15 -4.74 -7.37 1.03
CA GLY A 15 -3.98 -8.58 0.74
C GLY A 15 -3.23 -9.15 1.95
N LEU A 16 -2.65 -10.34 1.79
CA LEU A 16 -1.87 -11.01 2.84
C LEU A 16 -0.72 -10.12 3.33
N ASP A 17 0.11 -9.64 2.40
CA ASP A 17 1.29 -8.83 2.70
C ASP A 17 0.94 -7.56 3.49
N THR A 18 0.01 -6.74 3.00
CA THR A 18 -0.36 -5.48 3.68
C THR A 18 -1.10 -5.72 5.00
N SER A 19 -1.82 -6.85 5.15
CA SER A 19 -2.44 -7.23 6.41
C SER A 19 -1.43 -7.66 7.46
N THR A 20 -0.44 -8.45 7.07
CA THR A 20 0.68 -8.81 7.95
C THR A 20 1.53 -7.59 8.30
N ILE A 21 1.79 -6.70 7.34
CA ILE A 21 2.51 -5.45 7.58
C ILE A 21 1.75 -4.55 8.57
N LEU A 22 0.43 -4.41 8.42
CA LEU A 22 -0.40 -3.64 9.35
C LEU A 22 -0.25 -4.18 10.78
N ALA A 23 -0.44 -5.49 10.98
CA ALA A 23 -0.29 -6.12 12.29
C ALA A 23 1.15 -5.97 12.84
N TRP A 24 2.16 -6.12 11.98
CA TRP A 24 3.55 -5.96 12.37
C TRP A 24 3.89 -4.53 12.78
N LEU A 25 3.39 -3.51 12.07
CA LEU A 25 3.59 -2.10 12.44
C LEU A 25 2.96 -1.77 13.80
N LEU A 26 1.77 -2.32 14.07
CA LEU A 26 1.12 -2.20 15.38
C LEU A 26 1.99 -2.85 16.48
N GLU A 27 2.53 -4.05 16.25
CA GLU A 27 3.48 -4.70 17.17
C GLU A 27 4.76 -3.90 17.38
N GLN A 28 5.24 -3.19 16.36
CA GLN A 28 6.41 -2.31 16.49
C GLN A 28 6.11 -1.06 17.32
N GLY A 29 4.84 -0.78 17.64
CA GLY A 29 4.41 0.35 18.46
C GLY A 29 4.04 1.60 17.66
N TYR A 30 3.67 1.47 16.38
CA TYR A 30 3.13 2.56 15.58
C TYR A 30 1.61 2.63 15.67
N GLU A 31 1.06 3.84 15.59
CA GLU A 31 -0.34 4.04 15.21
C GLU A 31 -0.45 3.96 13.68
N VAL A 32 -1.42 3.21 13.16
CA VAL A 32 -1.53 3.00 11.70
C VAL A 32 -2.86 3.51 11.18
N VAL A 33 -2.79 4.43 10.22
CA VAL A 33 -3.88 4.79 9.32
C VAL A 33 -3.71 3.99 8.04
N ALA A 34 -4.70 3.21 7.66
CA ALA A 34 -4.69 2.45 6.42
C ALA A 34 -5.29 3.30 5.29
N PHE A 35 -4.69 3.23 4.10
CA PHE A 35 -5.10 3.99 2.93
C PHE A 35 -5.27 3.05 1.72
N LEU A 36 -6.39 3.19 1.01
CA LEU A 36 -6.65 2.53 -0.26
C LEU A 36 -7.17 3.56 -1.27
N ALA A 37 -6.67 3.48 -2.50
CA ALA A 37 -7.16 4.28 -3.61
C ALA A 37 -8.08 3.44 -4.49
N ASP A 38 -9.30 3.89 -4.73
CA ASP A 38 -10.18 3.40 -5.80
C ASP A 38 -9.77 4.08 -7.12
N VAL A 39 -8.99 3.34 -7.91
CA VAL A 39 -8.55 3.73 -9.26
C VAL A 39 -9.27 2.92 -10.34
N GLY A 40 -10.35 2.22 -9.99
CA GLY A 40 -11.17 1.42 -10.91
C GLY A 40 -11.02 -0.09 -10.77
N GLN A 41 -10.32 -0.58 -9.74
CA GLN A 41 -10.26 -2.01 -9.44
C GLN A 41 -11.63 -2.54 -8.96
N ASP A 42 -11.89 -3.82 -9.25
CA ASP A 42 -13.07 -4.54 -8.77
C ASP A 42 -12.76 -5.23 -7.43
N GLU A 43 -13.10 -4.54 -6.33
CA GLU A 43 -12.80 -4.96 -4.96
C GLU A 43 -13.94 -4.60 -4.01
N ASP A 44 -14.19 -5.44 -3.00
CA ASP A 44 -15.14 -5.12 -1.93
C ASP A 44 -14.46 -4.20 -0.90
N PHE A 45 -14.55 -2.90 -1.16
CA PHE A 45 -14.00 -1.87 -0.29
C PHE A 45 -14.51 -1.94 1.16
N GLY A 46 -15.76 -2.38 1.36
CA GLY A 46 -16.35 -2.51 2.69
C GLY A 46 -15.71 -3.63 3.50
N GLU A 47 -15.43 -4.77 2.86
CA GLU A 47 -14.69 -5.87 3.50
C GLU A 47 -13.23 -5.49 3.78
N VAL A 48 -12.57 -4.74 2.88
CA VAL A 48 -11.21 -4.25 3.12
C VAL A 48 -11.16 -3.31 4.33
N GLU A 49 -12.11 -2.38 4.45
CA GLU A 49 -12.22 -1.49 5.60
C GLU A 49 -12.45 -2.24 6.90
N LYS A 50 -13.45 -3.13 6.95
CA LYS A 50 -13.73 -3.96 8.14
C LYS A 50 -12.48 -4.74 8.55
N LYS A 51 -11.78 -5.32 7.60
CA LYS A 51 -10.56 -6.09 7.84
C LYS A 51 -9.45 -5.22 8.42
N ALA A 52 -9.19 -4.04 7.86
CA ALA A 52 -8.17 -3.12 8.38
C ALA A 52 -8.44 -2.73 9.84
N LEU A 53 -9.69 -2.38 10.14
CA LEU A 53 -10.11 -2.01 11.49
C LEU A 53 -10.04 -3.19 12.47
N GLN A 54 -10.42 -4.39 12.01
CA GLN A 54 -10.33 -5.62 12.83
C GLN A 54 -8.89 -5.96 13.22
N ILE A 55 -7.92 -5.74 12.31
CA ILE A 55 -6.50 -5.95 12.59
C ILE A 55 -5.96 -4.92 13.60
N GLY A 56 -6.56 -3.72 13.65
CA GLY A 56 -6.24 -2.67 14.62
C GLY A 56 -5.76 -1.37 13.99
N ALA A 57 -6.03 -1.13 12.69
CA ALA A 57 -5.83 0.20 12.13
C ALA A 57 -6.70 1.23 12.88
N GLN A 58 -6.14 2.39 13.18
CA GLN A 58 -6.85 3.50 13.82
C GLN A 58 -7.98 4.03 12.92
N LYS A 59 -7.74 4.03 11.61
CA LYS A 59 -8.66 4.51 10.59
C LYS A 59 -8.36 3.83 9.26
N MET A 60 -9.39 3.62 8.45
CA MET A 60 -9.26 3.28 7.02
C MET A 60 -9.71 4.48 6.19
N ILE A 61 -8.93 4.86 5.20
CA ILE A 61 -9.25 5.92 4.23
C ILE A 61 -9.33 5.28 2.86
N ILE A 62 -10.50 5.36 2.22
CA ILE A 62 -10.71 4.92 0.84
C ILE A 62 -10.94 6.16 -0.02
N ALA A 63 -10.00 6.47 -0.90
CA ALA A 63 -10.05 7.65 -1.77
C ALA A 63 -10.52 7.29 -3.17
N GLY A 64 -11.62 7.89 -3.62
CA GLY A 64 -12.08 7.77 -5.01
C GLY A 64 -11.21 8.59 -5.97
N LEU A 65 -10.29 7.94 -6.68
CA LEU A 65 -9.29 8.59 -7.55
C LEU A 65 -9.45 8.28 -9.04
N LYS A 66 -10.48 7.52 -9.43
CA LYS A 66 -10.79 7.21 -10.85
C LYS A 66 -10.79 8.44 -11.76
N ARG A 67 -11.46 9.51 -11.34
CA ARG A 67 -11.59 10.73 -12.15
C ARG A 67 -10.23 11.41 -12.35
N GLU A 68 -9.47 11.58 -11.27
CA GLU A 68 -8.11 12.13 -11.33
C GLU A 68 -7.21 11.26 -12.20
N PHE A 69 -7.30 9.93 -12.06
CA PHE A 69 -6.50 9.02 -12.87
C PHE A 69 -6.76 9.19 -14.37
N VAL A 70 -8.03 9.29 -14.76
CA VAL A 70 -8.44 9.51 -16.15
C VAL A 70 -8.05 10.90 -16.65
N GLU A 71 -8.47 11.95 -15.95
CA GLU A 71 -8.35 13.33 -16.40
C GLU A 71 -6.90 13.84 -16.35
N ASP A 72 -6.14 13.49 -15.31
CA ASP A 72 -4.81 14.06 -15.09
C ASP A 72 -3.67 13.22 -15.65
N LEU A 73 -3.87 11.92 -15.90
CA LEU A 73 -2.82 11.03 -16.40
C LEU A 73 -3.18 10.27 -17.68
N LEU A 74 -4.30 9.54 -17.70
CA LEU A 74 -4.59 8.67 -18.86
C LEU A 74 -4.75 9.46 -20.15
N TRP A 75 -5.50 10.58 -20.15
CA TRP A 75 -5.63 11.39 -21.37
C TRP A 75 -4.32 11.99 -21.85
N LYS A 76 -3.41 12.35 -20.93
CA LYS A 76 -2.09 12.87 -21.30
C LYS A 76 -1.21 11.77 -21.89
N ALA A 77 -1.22 10.58 -21.29
CA ALA A 77 -0.51 9.41 -21.81
C ALA A 77 -0.99 9.02 -23.21
N VAL A 78 -2.31 9.03 -23.45
CA VAL A 78 -2.89 8.82 -24.78
C VAL A 78 -2.47 9.94 -25.74
N GLY A 79 -2.57 11.20 -25.30
CA GLY A 79 -2.25 12.37 -26.12
C GLY A 79 -0.80 12.41 -26.63
N CYS A 80 0.14 11.82 -25.89
CA CYS A 80 1.54 11.70 -26.32
C CYS A 80 1.91 10.32 -26.85
N ASN A 81 0.95 9.39 -26.99
CA ASN A 81 1.19 7.99 -27.36
C ASN A 81 2.29 7.36 -26.48
N ALA A 82 2.16 7.49 -25.16
CA ALA A 82 3.11 6.91 -24.22
C ALA A 82 3.09 5.38 -24.30
N ILE A 83 4.15 4.82 -24.89
CA ILE A 83 4.35 3.37 -25.04
C ILE A 83 5.76 3.05 -24.53
N TYR A 84 5.85 2.07 -23.64
CA TYR A 84 7.11 1.54 -23.15
C TYR A 84 7.53 0.31 -23.95
N GLU A 85 8.77 0.32 -24.44
CA GLU A 85 9.35 -0.76 -25.26
C GLU A 85 8.43 -1.20 -26.41
N ASP A 86 7.81 -0.22 -27.07
CA ASP A 86 6.92 -0.36 -28.25
C ASP A 86 5.68 -1.25 -28.07
N GLN A 87 5.38 -1.69 -26.84
CA GLN A 87 4.25 -2.61 -26.58
C GLN A 87 3.41 -2.25 -25.36
N TYR A 88 4.02 -1.80 -24.27
CA TYR A 88 3.33 -1.68 -22.99
C TYR A 88 2.77 -0.28 -22.75
N LEU A 89 1.45 -0.18 -22.54
CA LEU A 89 0.71 1.06 -22.32
C LEU A 89 0.76 1.58 -20.87
N LEU A 90 1.74 1.13 -20.07
CA LEU A 90 2.07 1.75 -18.77
C LEU A 90 0.95 1.73 -17.71
N GLY A 91 -0.06 0.86 -17.81
CA GLY A 91 -1.24 0.85 -16.92
C GLY A 91 -0.89 0.93 -15.42
N THR A 92 0.01 0.06 -14.94
CA THR A 92 0.50 0.10 -13.55
C THR A 92 1.24 1.39 -13.26
N SER A 93 2.22 1.75 -14.11
CA SER A 93 3.08 2.92 -13.91
C SER A 93 2.27 4.22 -13.81
N LEU A 94 1.19 4.35 -14.59
CA LEU A 94 0.34 5.53 -14.60
C LEU A 94 -0.57 5.61 -13.37
N ALA A 95 -0.98 4.49 -12.78
CA ALA A 95 -1.81 4.53 -11.58
C ALA A 95 -1.03 4.99 -10.33
N ARG A 96 0.24 4.59 -10.19
CA ARG A 96 1.02 4.83 -8.95
C ARG A 96 1.14 6.30 -8.55
N PRO A 97 1.43 7.27 -9.44
CA PRO A 97 1.50 8.68 -9.05
C PRO A 97 0.19 9.23 -8.48
N VAL A 98 -0.97 8.77 -8.97
CA VAL A 98 -2.29 9.19 -8.44
C VAL A 98 -2.50 8.63 -7.04
N ILE A 99 -2.18 7.35 -6.84
CA ILE A 99 -2.24 6.70 -5.52
C ILE A 99 -1.32 7.41 -4.52
N VAL A 100 -0.09 7.72 -4.93
CA VAL A 100 0.88 8.47 -4.11
C VAL A 100 0.33 9.84 -3.71
N ARG A 101 -0.25 10.61 -4.65
CA ARG A 101 -0.84 11.92 -4.33
C ARG A 101 -1.97 11.81 -3.32
N GLY A 102 -2.91 10.89 -3.53
CA GLY A 102 -4.00 10.65 -2.59
C GLY A 102 -3.52 10.22 -1.21
N MET A 103 -2.55 9.31 -1.17
CA MET A 103 -1.98 8.79 0.08
C MET A 103 -1.22 9.86 0.86
N MET A 104 -0.40 10.68 0.18
CA MET A 104 0.36 11.76 0.83
C MET A 104 -0.56 12.84 1.38
N LYS A 105 -1.63 13.17 0.65
CA LYS A 105 -2.68 14.07 1.16
C LYS A 105 -3.33 13.51 2.43
N ALA A 106 -3.72 12.23 2.41
CA ALA A 106 -4.30 11.58 3.59
C ALA A 106 -3.30 11.53 4.76
N ALA A 107 -2.02 11.27 4.49
CA ALA A 107 -0.97 11.28 5.51
C ALA A 107 -0.80 12.66 6.16
N GLU A 108 -0.85 13.74 5.37
CA GLU A 108 -0.79 15.11 5.87
C GLU A 108 -2.04 15.46 6.71
N GLU A 109 -3.24 15.17 6.21
CA GLU A 109 -4.51 15.46 6.90
C GLU A 109 -4.64 14.71 8.24
N GLU A 110 -4.11 13.49 8.33
CA GLU A 110 -4.13 12.69 9.55
C GLU A 110 -2.93 12.94 10.48
N GLY A 111 -1.99 13.79 10.07
CA GLY A 111 -0.78 14.11 10.82
C GLY A 111 0.15 12.90 10.99
N CYS A 112 0.35 12.12 9.93
CA CYS A 112 1.27 10.98 9.91
C CYS A 112 2.73 11.43 9.80
N ASP A 113 3.58 10.90 10.68
CA ASP A 113 5.04 11.12 10.66
C ASP A 113 5.74 10.25 9.58
N PHE A 114 5.08 9.17 9.17
CA PHE A 114 5.62 8.15 8.29
C PHE A 114 4.61 7.73 7.22
N VAL A 115 5.14 7.22 6.11
CA VAL A 115 4.37 6.45 5.10
C VAL A 115 4.96 5.06 4.95
N SER A 116 4.12 4.07 4.64
CA SER A 116 4.54 2.68 4.43
C SER A 116 3.81 2.05 3.26
N HIS A 117 4.46 1.09 2.59
CA HIS A 117 3.88 0.35 1.46
C HIS A 117 4.24 -1.14 1.53
N GLY A 118 3.37 -1.97 0.94
CA GLY A 118 3.57 -3.42 0.83
C GLY A 118 4.37 -3.89 -0.38
N CYS A 119 4.87 -2.98 -1.23
CA CYS A 119 5.63 -3.37 -2.43
C CYS A 119 6.85 -4.23 -2.09
N THR A 120 7.09 -5.27 -2.90
CA THR A 120 8.23 -6.16 -2.70
C THR A 120 9.55 -5.41 -2.87
N GLY A 121 10.58 -5.81 -2.12
CA GLY A 121 11.91 -5.18 -2.17
C GLY A 121 12.68 -5.35 -3.48
N LYS A 122 12.10 -6.04 -4.48
CA LYS A 122 12.72 -6.30 -5.79
C LYS A 122 11.88 -5.83 -6.98
N GLY A 123 10.70 -5.26 -6.74
CA GLY A 123 9.79 -4.78 -7.79
C GLY A 123 10.00 -3.31 -8.14
N ASN A 124 9.37 -2.86 -9.23
CA ASN A 124 9.41 -1.46 -9.67
C ASN A 124 8.55 -0.53 -8.81
N ASP A 125 7.48 -1.05 -8.21
CA ASP A 125 6.51 -0.23 -7.48
C ASP A 125 7.08 0.46 -6.24
N GLN A 126 8.03 -0.17 -5.53
CA GLN A 126 8.71 0.49 -4.42
C GLN A 126 9.37 1.81 -4.89
N VAL A 127 9.96 1.81 -6.08
CA VAL A 127 10.61 2.99 -6.66
C VAL A 127 9.56 4.04 -7.02
N ARG A 128 8.44 3.62 -7.64
CA ARG A 128 7.35 4.51 -8.04
C ARG A 128 6.70 5.19 -6.82
N PHE A 129 6.47 4.45 -5.74
CA PHE A 129 5.94 4.99 -4.49
C PHE A 129 6.94 5.93 -3.82
N GLU A 130 8.16 5.47 -3.59
CA GLU A 130 9.16 6.24 -2.83
C GLU A 130 9.58 7.52 -3.53
N LEU A 131 9.86 7.47 -4.84
CA LEU A 131 10.15 8.70 -5.60
C LEU A 131 8.95 9.65 -5.59
N GLY A 132 7.72 9.12 -5.67
CA GLY A 132 6.50 9.91 -5.54
C GLY A 132 6.38 10.59 -4.18
N PHE A 133 6.63 9.85 -3.09
CA PHE A 133 6.59 10.38 -1.73
C PHE A 133 7.60 11.50 -1.54
N TYR A 134 8.86 11.29 -1.92
CA TYR A 134 9.92 12.28 -1.79
C TYR A 134 9.74 13.49 -2.73
N THR A 135 9.05 13.32 -3.85
CA THR A 135 8.68 14.44 -4.73
C THR A 135 7.66 15.38 -4.06
N ILE A 136 6.71 14.82 -3.30
CA ILE A 136 5.66 15.59 -2.63
C ILE A 136 6.18 16.17 -1.30
N ASN A 137 6.85 15.36 -0.50
CA ASN A 137 7.44 15.78 0.77
C ASN A 137 8.82 15.12 0.94
N PRO A 138 9.92 15.84 0.64
CA PRO A 138 11.27 15.30 0.78
C PRO A 138 11.66 14.90 2.21
N ALA A 139 10.97 15.40 3.23
CA ALA A 139 11.24 15.12 4.63
C ALA A 139 10.44 13.90 5.17
N ILE A 140 9.52 13.33 4.39
CA ILE A 140 8.71 12.20 4.84
C ILE A 140 9.60 10.98 5.09
N LYS A 141 9.31 10.25 6.17
CA LYS A 141 10.02 9.01 6.48
C LYS A 141 9.26 7.83 5.91
N VAL A 142 9.93 7.02 5.10
CA VAL A 142 9.34 5.81 4.53
C VAL A 142 9.72 4.58 5.35
N ILE A 143 8.74 3.79 5.74
CA ILE A 143 8.93 2.44 6.28
C ILE A 143 8.62 1.45 5.17
N ALA A 144 9.64 0.74 4.69
CA ALA A 144 9.51 -0.29 3.65
C ALA A 144 9.83 -1.68 4.23
N PRO A 145 8.85 -2.42 4.78
CA PRO A 145 9.09 -3.66 5.53
C PRO A 145 9.84 -4.71 4.72
N TRP A 146 9.55 -4.87 3.42
CA TRP A 146 10.27 -5.83 2.58
C TRP A 146 11.75 -5.53 2.33
N ARG A 147 12.25 -4.37 2.79
CA ARG A 147 13.68 -4.02 2.83
C ARG A 147 14.23 -3.87 4.24
N ASP A 148 13.39 -4.05 5.27
CA ASP A 148 13.79 -4.03 6.67
C ASP A 148 14.29 -5.43 7.10
N PRO A 149 15.56 -5.57 7.54
CA PRO A 149 16.09 -6.85 8.03
C PRO A 149 15.29 -7.50 9.14
N THR A 150 14.64 -6.73 10.01
CA THR A 150 13.79 -7.28 11.08
C THR A 150 12.55 -7.96 10.49
N PHE A 151 11.99 -7.40 9.41
CA PHE A 151 10.81 -7.96 8.77
C PHE A 151 11.14 -9.13 7.84
N PHE A 152 12.05 -8.98 6.88
CA PHE A 152 12.31 -10.04 5.89
C PHE A 152 13.07 -11.26 6.47
N ASN A 153 13.76 -11.11 7.62
CA ASN A 153 14.31 -12.27 8.32
C ASN A 153 13.25 -13.02 9.13
N ARG A 154 12.21 -12.32 9.60
CA ARG A 154 11.05 -12.94 10.27
C ARG A 154 10.12 -13.62 9.27
N PHE A 155 9.89 -12.99 8.12
CA PHE A 155 9.00 -13.48 7.07
C PHE A 155 9.81 -13.78 5.80
N ARG A 156 10.26 -15.04 5.67
CA ARG A 156 11.06 -15.51 4.53
C ARG A 156 10.23 -15.77 3.29
N GLY A 157 8.91 -15.87 3.44
CA GLY A 157 7.98 -16.00 2.33
C GLY A 157 6.53 -16.12 2.76
N ARG A 158 5.69 -16.56 1.82
CA ARG A 158 4.23 -16.62 1.99
C ARG A 158 3.78 -17.49 3.16
N ASN A 159 4.43 -18.63 3.41
CA ASN A 159 4.02 -19.54 4.49
C ASN A 159 4.17 -18.87 5.86
N ASP A 160 5.29 -18.20 6.12
CA ASP A 160 5.49 -17.46 7.37
C ASP A 160 4.44 -16.35 7.56
N LEU A 161 4.05 -15.67 6.48
CA LEU A 161 2.98 -14.67 6.52
C LEU A 161 1.62 -15.31 6.84
N LEU A 162 1.34 -16.51 6.32
CA LEU A 162 0.11 -17.25 6.60
C LEU A 162 0.06 -17.73 8.06
N ASP A 163 1.17 -18.27 8.57
CA ASP A 163 1.30 -18.72 9.95
C ASP A 163 1.13 -17.55 10.92
N TYR A 164 1.77 -16.42 10.62
CA TYR A 164 1.60 -15.19 11.41
C TYR A 164 0.18 -14.62 11.33
N ALA A 165 -0.44 -14.64 10.15
CA ALA A 165 -1.83 -14.23 10.01
C ALA A 165 -2.76 -15.13 10.83
N ALA A 166 -2.52 -16.45 10.88
CA ALA A 166 -3.27 -17.36 11.73
C ALA A 166 -3.04 -17.08 13.22
N GLU A 167 -1.79 -16.85 13.64
CA GLU A 167 -1.43 -16.49 15.04
C GLU A 167 -2.16 -15.22 15.50
N LYS A 168 -2.26 -14.22 14.62
CA LYS A 168 -2.88 -12.92 14.91
C LYS A 168 -4.38 -12.87 14.63
N GLY A 169 -4.98 -13.96 14.16
CA GLY A 169 -6.41 -13.98 13.80
C GLY A 169 -6.77 -13.08 12.61
N ILE A 170 -5.81 -12.82 11.71
CA ILE A 170 -6.00 -11.99 10.52
C ILE A 170 -6.78 -12.80 9.48
N PRO A 171 -7.94 -12.31 8.98
CA PRO A 171 -8.70 -13.02 7.95
C PRO A 171 -7.92 -13.10 6.63
N VAL A 172 -7.51 -14.28 6.20
CA VAL A 172 -6.80 -14.47 4.92
C VAL A 172 -7.75 -14.98 3.85
N THR A 173 -8.01 -14.14 2.83
CA THR A 173 -8.81 -14.48 1.64
C THR A 173 -7.98 -15.12 0.53
N SER A 174 -6.67 -15.28 0.72
CA SER A 174 -5.77 -15.82 -0.31
C SER A 174 -6.15 -17.27 -0.62
N THR A 175 -6.82 -17.47 -1.75
CA THR A 175 -7.17 -18.81 -2.24
C THR A 175 -6.05 -19.34 -3.13
N LYS A 176 -5.89 -20.67 -3.19
CA LYS A 176 -4.99 -21.33 -4.16
C LYS A 176 -5.44 -21.15 -5.63
N ALA A 177 -6.50 -20.38 -5.90
CA ALA A 177 -7.24 -20.41 -7.15
C ALA A 177 -6.54 -19.68 -8.31
N LYS A 178 -5.60 -18.76 -8.06
CA LYS A 178 -4.88 -18.03 -9.11
C LYS A 178 -3.37 -18.25 -8.98
N PRO A 179 -2.70 -18.93 -9.93
CA PRO A 179 -1.27 -19.23 -9.85
C PRO A 179 -0.35 -18.07 -10.27
N TYR A 180 -0.91 -16.86 -10.45
CA TYR A 180 -0.20 -15.66 -10.88
C TYR A 180 -0.64 -14.46 -10.06
N SER A 181 0.26 -13.48 -9.93
CA SER A 181 -0.04 -12.19 -9.31
C SER A 181 -0.69 -11.27 -10.34
N MET A 182 -1.68 -10.48 -9.91
CA MET A 182 -2.32 -9.46 -10.73
C MET A 182 -2.22 -8.12 -10.00
N GLU A 183 -2.13 -7.05 -10.79
CA GLU A 183 -2.19 -5.66 -10.33
C GLU A 183 -3.43 -4.96 -10.87
#